data_AF-A0A6P5ZSD4-F1
#
_entry.id   AF-A0A6P5ZSD4-F1
#
_cell.length_a   1.000
_cell.length_b   1.000
_cell.length_c   1.000
_cell.angle_alpha   90.00
_cell.angle_beta   90.00
_cell.angle_gamma   90.00
#
_symmetry.space_group_name_H-M   'P 1'
#
loop_
_entity.id
_entity.type
_entity.pdbx_description
1 polymer ?
#
loop_
_entity_poly.entity_id
_entity_poly.type
_entity_poly.pdbx_seq_one_letter_code
_entity_poly.pdbx_strand_id
1 'polypeptide(L)'
;MTEFLCFSFFEKKKTKNVSSFCCCMFVHPWKGIIANIPTTVQDGKHVGESGRKLREDLTEKGFNPLRVQPLWNRYGHSGFAIVEFKKEWDGFNNAIMFEKSFEMEHCGKKDYNSSRRQRGKLYAWVAREDDFHSRGLIGDYLRRNGDLKTVSSKEAEEQRMASKLVVTLSNTLETKNLRLKEMENKYNEVSQSISTLMEQKDEMIKAYNEESKKMQQNAHDHFKKISLEHERIAQHFCDKKRELEQREKELFQREAQNEAATKNLQHDKMMNERAAFEQKKMDERMLKLAEAQKREKEKLHRKIIELEKQLDTKQALELEIQGLRGALQVMQHMERDGDAEGKRKMEAIQGELQEKEEEMGDLEDLNQALIIKERKSNDELQDARKELIIIENLHASTCLGLLEEERSFRSVSYRYIWCA
;
A
#
# COMPACT_ATOMS: atom_id res chain seq x y z
N MET A 1 -10.16 -76.42 -3.00
CA MET A 1 -10.51 -77.69 -3.71
C MET A 1 -9.31 -78.60 -3.99
N THR A 2 -8.08 -78.09 -3.96
CA THR A 2 -6.84 -78.86 -4.18
C THR A 2 -6.31 -79.59 -2.94
N GLU A 3 -6.65 -79.17 -1.72
CA GLU A 3 -6.20 -79.84 -0.48
C GLU A 3 -6.97 -81.13 -0.15
N PHE A 4 -8.25 -81.23 -0.54
CA PHE A 4 -9.04 -82.46 -0.34
C PHE A 4 -8.56 -83.63 -1.23
N LEU A 5 -7.99 -83.33 -2.39
CA LEU A 5 -7.42 -84.33 -3.30
C LEU A 5 -6.11 -84.91 -2.75
N CYS A 6 -5.30 -84.12 -2.04
CA CYS A 6 -4.04 -84.58 -1.47
C CYS A 6 -4.25 -85.55 -0.29
N PHE A 7 -5.24 -85.29 0.56
CA PHE A 7 -5.61 -86.18 1.67
C PHE A 7 -6.14 -87.53 1.16
N SER A 8 -7.02 -87.50 0.15
CA SER A 8 -7.58 -88.71 -0.46
C SER A 8 -6.55 -89.55 -1.24
N PHE A 9 -5.48 -88.94 -1.76
CA PHE A 9 -4.41 -89.65 -2.46
C PHE A 9 -3.44 -90.33 -1.48
N PHE A 10 -3.22 -89.74 -0.29
CA PHE A 10 -2.40 -90.34 0.77
C PHE A 10 -3.12 -91.52 1.47
N GLU A 11 -4.44 -91.45 1.64
CA GLU A 11 -5.25 -92.58 2.13
C GLU A 11 -5.29 -93.76 1.14
N LYS A 12 -5.40 -93.51 -0.17
CA LYS A 12 -5.55 -94.58 -1.17
C LYS A 12 -4.33 -95.51 -1.33
N LYS A 13 -3.12 -95.10 -0.92
CA LYS A 13 -1.94 -95.99 -0.92
C LYS A 13 -1.82 -96.86 0.35
N LYS A 14 -2.49 -96.51 1.45
CA LYS A 14 -2.53 -97.35 2.67
C LYS A 14 -3.55 -98.51 2.56
N THR A 15 -4.58 -98.40 1.73
CA THR A 15 -5.80 -99.21 1.87
C THR A 15 -5.80 -100.60 1.24
N LYS A 16 -4.83 -100.99 0.40
CA LYS A 16 -4.87 -102.32 -0.24
C LYS A 16 -4.34 -103.48 0.62
N ASN A 17 -3.42 -103.23 1.57
CA ASN A 17 -2.89 -104.28 2.46
C ASN A 17 -3.45 -104.22 3.90
N VAL A 18 -4.09 -103.11 4.28
CA VAL A 18 -4.57 -102.88 5.67
C VAL A 18 -5.98 -103.42 5.91
N SER A 19 -6.81 -103.56 4.88
CA SER A 19 -8.19 -104.05 4.99
C SER A 19 -8.31 -105.47 5.55
N SER A 20 -7.29 -106.32 5.34
CA SER A 20 -7.26 -107.70 5.84
C SER A 20 -6.92 -107.84 7.33
N PHE A 21 -6.43 -106.79 7.99
CA PHE A 21 -5.96 -106.83 9.39
C PHE A 21 -6.82 -106.02 10.37
N CYS A 22 -7.92 -105.43 9.90
CA CYS A 22 -8.82 -104.55 10.63
C CYS A 22 -9.29 -105.13 11.98
N CYS A 23 -9.61 -106.43 12.01
CA CYS A 23 -10.07 -107.13 13.22
C CYS A 23 -8.95 -107.83 14.02
N CYS A 24 -7.71 -107.83 13.53
CA CYS A 24 -6.61 -108.49 14.22
C CYS A 24 -6.07 -107.60 15.34
N MET A 25 -5.88 -108.20 16.51
CA MET A 25 -5.22 -107.59 17.66
C MET A 25 -3.72 -107.82 17.59
N PHE A 26 -2.95 -106.74 17.66
CA PHE A 26 -1.50 -106.74 17.66
C PHE A 26 -1.00 -106.14 18.98
N VAL A 27 0.16 -106.58 19.44
CA VAL A 27 0.82 -105.92 20.59
C VAL A 27 1.36 -104.56 20.13
N HIS A 28 1.04 -103.50 20.86
CA HIS A 28 1.49 -102.13 20.63
C HIS A 28 2.31 -101.62 21.83
N PRO A 29 3.51 -101.03 21.64
CA PRO A 29 4.23 -100.88 20.37
C PRO A 29 4.51 -102.21 19.66
N TRP A 30 4.67 -102.19 18.33
CA TRP A 30 4.70 -103.40 17.51
C TRP A 30 5.87 -104.31 17.86
N LYS A 31 5.60 -105.61 18.07
CA LYS A 31 6.60 -106.60 18.46
C LYS A 31 6.57 -107.82 17.54
N GLY A 32 7.75 -108.31 17.17
CA GLY A 32 7.96 -109.60 16.54
C GLY A 32 8.51 -110.61 17.53
N ILE A 33 8.32 -111.89 17.24
CA ILE A 33 8.86 -113.01 18.01
C ILE A 33 9.79 -113.78 17.08
N ILE A 34 11.02 -114.05 17.53
CA ILE A 34 11.91 -115.03 16.92
C ILE A 34 11.97 -116.24 17.84
N ALA A 35 11.81 -117.42 17.25
CA ALA A 35 11.87 -118.71 17.90
C ALA A 35 12.95 -119.61 17.28
N ASN A 36 13.31 -120.65 18.03
CA ASN A 36 14.31 -121.65 17.63
C ASN A 36 15.73 -121.08 17.46
N ILE A 37 16.08 -120.06 18.27
CA ILE A 37 17.43 -119.50 18.29
C ILE A 37 18.41 -120.57 18.79
N PRO A 38 19.48 -120.90 18.05
CA PRO A 38 20.47 -121.87 18.48
C PRO A 38 21.11 -121.48 19.83
N THR A 39 21.17 -122.43 20.75
CA THR A 39 21.85 -122.27 22.04
C THR A 39 22.85 -123.40 22.28
N THR A 40 24.00 -123.10 22.85
CA THR A 40 24.97 -124.08 23.35
C THR A 40 24.90 -124.15 24.88
N VAL A 41 25.22 -125.29 25.46
CA VAL A 41 25.29 -125.44 26.93
C VAL A 41 26.72 -125.12 27.36
N GLN A 42 26.87 -124.08 28.18
CA GLN A 42 28.12 -123.69 28.83
C GLN A 42 27.86 -123.58 30.34
N ASP A 43 28.68 -124.25 31.15
CA ASP A 43 28.57 -124.27 32.62
C ASP A 43 27.15 -124.60 33.14
N GLY A 44 26.47 -125.54 32.49
CA GLY A 44 25.11 -125.98 32.84
C GLY A 44 24.00 -124.99 32.49
N LYS A 45 24.29 -123.89 31.79
CA LYS A 45 23.32 -122.91 31.30
C LYS A 45 23.33 -122.82 29.78
N HIS A 46 22.18 -122.52 29.20
CA HIS A 46 22.05 -122.24 27.78
C HIS A 46 22.59 -120.83 27.47
N VAL A 47 23.52 -120.74 26.53
CA VAL A 47 24.07 -119.48 26.01
C VAL A 47 23.74 -119.41 24.52
N GLY A 48 23.33 -118.24 24.05
CA GLY A 48 22.98 -117.99 22.65
C GLY A 48 23.68 -116.73 22.13
N GLU A 49 23.55 -116.49 20.84
CA GLU A 49 24.06 -115.26 20.23
C GLU A 49 23.38 -114.01 20.84
N SER A 50 24.10 -112.90 20.89
CA SER A 50 23.54 -111.67 21.44
C SER A 50 22.42 -111.14 20.53
N GLY A 51 21.39 -110.54 21.14
CA GLY A 51 20.32 -109.87 20.39
C GLY A 51 20.83 -108.75 19.46
N ARG A 52 22.02 -108.19 19.70
CA ARG A 52 22.62 -107.17 18.82
C ARG A 52 22.88 -107.71 17.42
N LYS A 53 23.41 -108.93 17.33
CA LYS A 53 23.72 -109.57 16.05
C LYS A 53 22.45 -109.84 15.26
N LEU A 54 21.44 -110.44 15.90
CA LEU A 54 20.12 -110.64 15.30
C LEU A 54 19.49 -109.32 14.83
N ARG A 55 19.66 -108.23 15.59
CA ARG A 55 19.17 -106.91 15.20
C ARG A 55 19.87 -106.41 13.92
N GLU A 56 21.19 -106.58 13.82
CA GLU A 56 21.98 -106.18 12.65
C GLU A 56 21.54 -106.97 11.41
N ASP A 57 21.40 -108.29 11.51
CA ASP A 57 20.94 -109.15 10.42
C ASP A 57 19.53 -108.74 9.93
N LEU A 58 18.62 -108.47 10.86
CA LEU A 58 17.27 -107.99 10.51
C LEU A 58 17.26 -106.58 9.92
N THR A 59 18.24 -105.75 10.29
CA THR A 59 18.40 -104.40 9.74
C THR A 59 18.92 -104.47 8.30
N GLU A 60 19.88 -105.35 8.02
CA GLU A 60 20.40 -105.60 6.67
C GLU A 60 19.29 -106.11 5.73
N LYS A 61 18.37 -106.92 6.25
CA LYS A 61 17.16 -107.35 5.53
C LYS A 61 16.10 -106.25 5.35
N GLY A 62 16.33 -105.03 5.85
CA GLY A 62 15.45 -103.88 5.69
C GLY A 62 14.28 -103.82 6.69
N PHE A 63 14.22 -104.70 7.70
CA PHE A 63 13.13 -104.69 8.68
C PHE A 63 13.28 -103.60 9.75
N ASN A 64 14.45 -102.97 9.86
CA ASN A 64 14.70 -101.82 10.74
C ASN A 64 14.13 -101.95 12.18
N PRO A 65 14.43 -103.05 12.91
CA PRO A 65 14.01 -103.17 14.30
C PRO A 65 14.73 -102.16 15.21
N LEU A 66 14.03 -101.62 16.22
CA LEU A 66 14.64 -100.79 17.26
C LEU A 66 15.56 -101.62 18.15
N ARG A 67 15.10 -102.80 18.54
CA ARG A 67 15.78 -103.67 19.50
C ARG A 67 15.41 -105.13 19.26
N VAL A 68 16.33 -106.04 19.53
CA VAL A 68 16.04 -107.48 19.64
C VAL A 68 16.49 -107.92 21.03
N GLN A 69 15.54 -108.39 21.83
CA GLN A 69 15.74 -108.78 23.23
C GLN A 69 15.57 -110.29 23.39
N PRO A 70 16.66 -111.04 23.55
CA PRO A 70 16.59 -112.44 23.93
C PRO A 70 15.86 -112.62 25.26
N LEU A 71 15.03 -113.65 25.34
CA LEU A 71 14.32 -114.01 26.56
C LEU A 71 15.14 -115.01 27.36
N TRP A 72 15.28 -114.78 28.66
CA TRP A 72 16.11 -115.56 29.57
C TRP A 72 15.25 -116.21 30.64
N ASN A 73 15.63 -117.41 31.07
CA ASN A 73 15.06 -118.10 32.22
C ASN A 73 16.17 -118.53 33.19
N ARG A 74 15.79 -119.21 34.28
CA ARG A 74 16.74 -119.70 35.29
C ARG A 74 17.80 -120.67 34.76
N TYR A 75 17.59 -121.25 33.58
CA TYR A 75 18.48 -122.18 32.88
C TYR A 75 19.28 -121.50 31.75
N GLY A 76 19.17 -120.18 31.57
CA GLY A 76 19.87 -119.42 30.54
C GLY A 76 18.97 -118.93 29.40
N HIS A 77 19.53 -118.85 28.20
CA HIS A 77 18.85 -118.37 27.00
C HIS A 77 17.70 -119.30 26.61
N SER A 78 16.49 -118.76 26.45
CA SER A 78 15.27 -119.57 26.22
C SER A 78 15.09 -120.10 24.80
N GLY A 79 15.93 -119.64 23.86
CA GLY A 79 15.76 -119.92 22.43
C GLY A 79 14.75 -118.99 21.73
N PHE A 80 14.23 -117.99 22.46
CA PHE A 80 13.33 -116.97 21.94
C PHE A 80 13.92 -115.58 22.10
N ALA A 81 13.57 -114.68 21.19
CA ALA A 81 13.83 -113.25 21.30
C ALA A 81 12.61 -112.44 20.85
N ILE A 82 12.45 -111.27 21.45
CA ILE A 82 11.43 -110.29 21.07
C ILE A 82 12.08 -109.21 20.22
N VAL A 83 11.56 -109.02 19.03
CA VAL A 83 11.92 -107.92 18.14
C VAL A 83 10.99 -106.75 18.44
N GLU A 84 11.53 -105.57 18.68
CA GLU A 84 10.75 -104.37 18.98
C GLU A 84 10.87 -103.40 17.81
N PHE A 85 9.72 -102.93 17.31
CA PHE A 85 9.64 -101.94 16.26
C PHE A 85 9.15 -100.60 16.82
N LYS A 86 9.26 -99.54 16.00
CA LYS A 86 8.71 -98.21 16.31
C LYS A 86 7.21 -98.27 16.60
N LYS A 87 6.67 -97.32 17.36
CA LYS A 87 5.24 -97.28 17.69
C LYS A 87 4.39 -96.72 16.54
N GLU A 88 5.00 -95.95 15.65
CA GLU A 88 4.36 -95.31 14.52
C GLU A 88 4.01 -96.33 13.40
N TRP A 89 3.31 -95.87 12.36
CA TRP A 89 2.89 -96.74 11.25
C TRP A 89 4.05 -97.30 10.42
N ASP A 90 5.20 -96.63 10.39
CA ASP A 90 6.41 -97.18 9.76
C ASP A 90 6.89 -98.44 10.50
N GLY A 91 6.87 -98.42 11.84
CA GLY A 91 7.13 -99.59 12.67
C GLY A 91 6.15 -100.74 12.44
N PHE A 92 4.87 -100.43 12.20
CA PHE A 92 3.86 -101.46 11.87
C PHE A 92 4.20 -102.12 10.54
N ASN A 93 4.49 -101.32 9.51
CA ASN A 93 4.86 -101.82 8.19
C ASN A 93 6.10 -102.69 8.25
N ASN A 94 7.12 -102.26 9.00
CA ASN A 94 8.34 -103.02 9.24
C ASN A 94 8.06 -104.38 9.91
N ALA A 95 7.19 -104.39 10.92
CA ALA A 95 6.78 -105.63 11.60
C ALA A 95 6.06 -106.60 10.66
N ILE A 96 5.14 -106.09 9.82
CA ILE A 96 4.42 -106.91 8.83
C ILE A 96 5.38 -107.44 7.74
N MET A 97 6.33 -106.62 7.27
CA MET A 97 7.36 -107.07 6.32
C MET A 97 8.21 -108.20 6.91
N PHE A 98 8.59 -108.06 8.19
CA PHE A 98 9.30 -109.10 8.94
C PHE A 98 8.50 -110.40 9.03
N GLU A 99 7.21 -110.37 9.39
CA GLU A 99 6.40 -111.59 9.42
C GLU A 99 6.26 -112.21 8.03
N LYS A 100 5.99 -111.39 7.01
CA LYS A 100 5.81 -111.86 5.63
C LYS A 100 7.07 -112.49 5.04
N SER A 101 8.26 -111.97 5.35
CA SER A 101 9.50 -112.57 4.86
C SER A 101 9.70 -113.98 5.41
N PHE A 102 9.45 -114.18 6.71
CA PHE A 102 9.57 -115.49 7.33
C PHE A 102 8.45 -116.44 6.87
N GLU A 103 7.23 -115.95 6.65
CA GLU A 103 6.16 -116.76 6.04
C GLU A 103 6.53 -117.25 4.63
N MET A 104 7.13 -116.40 3.78
CA MET A 104 7.57 -116.79 2.43
C MET A 104 8.68 -117.85 2.45
N GLU A 105 9.54 -117.84 3.48
CA GLU A 105 10.59 -118.86 3.68
C GLU A 105 10.07 -120.13 4.38
N HIS A 106 8.75 -120.29 4.56
CA HIS A 106 8.13 -121.38 5.34
C HIS A 106 8.67 -121.46 6.77
N CYS A 107 8.83 -120.30 7.40
CA CYS A 107 9.34 -120.07 8.75
C CYS A 107 8.40 -119.22 9.59
N GLY A 108 7.12 -119.17 9.22
CA GLY A 108 6.11 -118.47 9.99
C GLY A 108 5.70 -119.24 11.26
N LYS A 109 4.80 -118.65 12.05
CA LYS A 109 4.24 -119.28 13.26
C LYS A 109 3.61 -120.64 12.99
N LYS A 110 2.91 -120.78 11.86
CA LYS A 110 2.25 -122.05 11.47
C LYS A 110 3.29 -123.16 11.22
N ASP A 111 4.38 -122.82 10.54
CA ASP A 111 5.49 -123.75 10.28
C ASP A 111 6.21 -124.09 11.58
N TYR A 112 6.39 -123.10 12.46
CA TYR A 112 6.94 -123.33 13.80
C TYR A 112 6.09 -124.29 14.60
N ASN A 113 4.76 -124.27 14.48
CA ASN A 113 3.88 -125.16 15.24
C ASN A 113 3.72 -126.56 14.62
N SER A 114 4.19 -126.79 13.39
CA SER A 114 4.11 -128.08 12.70
C SER A 114 4.88 -129.20 13.43
N SER A 115 4.56 -130.47 13.14
CA SER A 115 5.33 -131.64 13.62
C SER A 115 6.62 -131.86 12.82
N ARG A 116 6.76 -131.25 11.63
CA ARG A 116 7.92 -131.37 10.73
C ARG A 116 8.88 -130.17 10.83
N ARG A 117 9.14 -129.66 12.05
CA ARG A 117 10.04 -128.51 12.25
C ARG A 117 11.46 -128.87 11.81
N GLN A 118 12.09 -127.98 11.05
CA GLN A 118 13.48 -128.17 10.63
C GLN A 118 14.42 -127.75 11.77
N ARG A 119 15.34 -128.65 12.12
CA ARG A 119 16.37 -128.36 13.13
C ARG A 119 17.33 -127.31 12.58
N GLY A 120 17.58 -126.25 13.35
CA GLY A 120 18.55 -125.20 13.01
C GLY A 120 18.01 -124.00 12.22
N LYS A 121 16.71 -123.96 11.89
CA LYS A 121 16.10 -122.82 11.18
C LYS A 121 15.39 -121.87 12.14
N LEU A 122 15.56 -120.56 11.98
CA LEU A 122 14.84 -119.55 12.75
C LEU A 122 13.40 -119.44 12.26
N TYR A 123 12.47 -119.26 13.20
CA TYR A 123 11.07 -119.00 12.90
C TYR A 123 10.68 -117.64 13.45
N ALA A 124 9.83 -116.92 12.75
CA ALA A 124 9.37 -115.63 13.24
C ALA A 124 7.97 -115.22 12.79
N TRP A 125 7.33 -114.39 13.61
CA TRP A 125 6.01 -113.84 13.37
C TRP A 125 5.79 -112.55 14.17
N VAL A 126 4.76 -111.79 13.84
CA VAL A 126 4.35 -110.62 14.64
C VAL A 126 3.53 -111.10 15.83
N ALA A 127 3.79 -110.54 17.01
CA ALA A 127 3.08 -110.87 18.24
C ALA A 127 1.60 -110.46 18.14
N ARG A 128 0.72 -111.45 18.31
CA ARG A 128 -0.75 -111.28 18.26
C ARG A 128 -1.39 -111.61 19.61
N GLU A 129 -2.71 -111.54 19.66
CA GLU A 129 -3.51 -111.80 20.87
C GLU A 129 -3.21 -113.14 21.55
N ASP A 130 -2.96 -114.19 20.78
CA ASP A 130 -2.65 -115.51 21.32
C ASP A 130 -1.25 -115.56 21.95
N ASP A 131 -0.25 -114.87 21.36
CA ASP A 131 1.07 -114.70 21.97
C ASP A 131 1.00 -113.87 23.25
N PHE A 132 0.20 -112.80 23.25
CA PHE A 132 0.03 -111.91 24.39
C PHE A 132 -0.61 -112.61 25.58
N HIS A 133 -1.59 -113.49 25.34
CA HIS A 133 -2.23 -114.29 26.38
C HIS A 133 -1.51 -115.61 26.67
N SER A 134 -0.45 -115.94 25.94
CA SER A 134 0.31 -117.17 26.17
C SER A 134 0.87 -117.22 27.60
N ARG A 135 0.92 -118.43 28.15
CA ARG A 135 1.60 -118.70 29.42
C ARG A 135 3.08 -118.89 29.15
N GLY A 136 3.93 -118.23 29.94
CA GLY A 136 5.39 -118.32 29.83
C GLY A 136 6.04 -117.00 29.41
N LEU A 137 7.34 -117.07 29.15
CA LEU A 137 8.22 -115.91 29.01
C LEU A 137 7.77 -114.90 27.95
N ILE A 138 7.22 -115.39 26.81
CA ILE A 138 6.76 -114.54 25.71
C ILE A 138 5.56 -113.71 26.15
N GLY A 139 4.46 -114.35 26.59
CA GLY A 139 3.28 -113.63 27.05
C GLY A 139 3.55 -112.73 28.26
N ASP A 140 4.39 -113.16 29.21
CA ASP A 140 4.80 -112.32 30.34
C ASP A 140 5.56 -111.07 29.91
N TYR A 141 6.46 -111.19 28.93
CA TYR A 141 7.19 -110.04 28.39
C TYR A 141 6.23 -109.09 27.65
N LEU A 142 5.35 -109.62 26.80
CA LEU A 142 4.44 -108.83 25.99
C LEU A 142 3.47 -108.02 26.86
N ARG A 143 2.88 -108.61 27.90
CA ARG A 143 2.00 -107.92 28.85
C ARG A 143 2.69 -106.83 29.66
N ARG A 144 3.98 -106.98 29.95
CA ARG A 144 4.75 -105.96 30.68
C ARG A 144 5.18 -104.77 29.81
N ASN A 145 5.25 -104.96 28.48
CA ASN A 145 5.90 -104.02 27.57
C ASN A 145 5.02 -103.58 26.39
N GLY A 146 3.71 -103.84 26.45
CA GLY A 146 2.76 -103.41 25.43
C GLY A 146 1.32 -103.81 25.77
N ASP A 147 0.39 -103.28 24.98
CA ASP A 147 -1.04 -103.54 25.07
C ASP A 147 -1.56 -104.09 23.74
N LEU A 148 -2.66 -104.82 23.75
CA LEU A 148 -3.31 -105.22 22.50
C LEU A 148 -4.08 -104.04 21.90
N LYS A 149 -3.78 -103.72 20.63
CA LYS A 149 -4.51 -102.74 19.82
C LYS A 149 -4.87 -103.33 18.46
N THR A 150 -6.07 -103.00 17.97
CA THR A 150 -6.41 -103.18 16.56
C THR A 150 -5.87 -102.03 15.73
N VAL A 151 -5.62 -102.30 14.45
CA VAL A 151 -5.23 -101.28 13.47
C VAL A 151 -6.27 -100.15 13.42
N SER A 152 -7.56 -100.49 13.38
CA SER A 152 -8.64 -99.50 13.30
C SER A 152 -8.75 -98.62 14.55
N SER A 153 -8.52 -99.19 15.74
CA SER A 153 -8.50 -98.40 16.98
C SER A 153 -7.34 -97.40 16.97
N LYS A 154 -6.16 -97.82 16.52
CA LYS A 154 -4.98 -96.95 16.41
C LYS A 154 -5.17 -95.84 15.37
N GLU A 155 -5.78 -96.16 14.23
CA GLU A 155 -6.12 -95.19 13.18
C GLU A 155 -7.14 -94.16 13.67
N ALA A 156 -8.21 -94.61 14.34
CA ALA A 156 -9.21 -93.72 14.92
C ALA A 156 -8.64 -92.79 16.00
N GLU A 157 -7.70 -93.28 16.83
CA GLU A 157 -6.99 -92.47 17.82
C GLU A 157 -6.20 -91.33 17.15
N GLU A 158 -5.45 -91.63 16.09
CA GLU A 158 -4.65 -90.64 15.37
C GLU A 158 -5.51 -89.64 14.59
N GLN A 159 -6.60 -90.11 13.96
CA GLN A 159 -7.58 -89.24 13.32
C GLN A 159 -8.21 -88.27 14.32
N ARG A 160 -8.61 -88.73 15.52
CA ARG A 160 -9.16 -87.85 16.57
C ARG A 160 -8.17 -86.79 17.02
N MET A 161 -6.89 -87.16 17.19
CA MET A 161 -5.83 -86.21 17.56
C MET A 161 -5.62 -85.17 16.46
N ALA A 162 -5.56 -85.60 15.20
CA ALA A 162 -5.44 -84.71 14.05
C ALA A 162 -6.64 -83.77 13.93
N SER A 163 -7.88 -84.26 14.06
CA SER A 163 -9.08 -83.44 14.03
C SER A 163 -9.09 -82.39 15.15
N LYS A 164 -8.70 -82.77 16.38
CA LYS A 164 -8.61 -81.82 17.50
C LYS A 164 -7.59 -80.70 17.22
N LEU A 165 -6.45 -81.04 16.63
CA LEU A 165 -5.45 -80.06 16.23
C LEU A 165 -6.00 -79.11 15.16
N VAL A 166 -6.66 -79.65 14.11
CA VAL A 166 -7.28 -78.84 13.05
C VAL A 166 -8.32 -77.88 13.61
N VAL A 167 -9.20 -78.32 14.50
CA VAL A 167 -10.19 -77.44 15.16
C VAL A 167 -9.51 -76.33 15.94
N THR A 168 -8.46 -76.66 16.70
CA THR A 168 -7.73 -75.68 17.52
C THR A 168 -7.05 -74.62 16.65
N LEU A 169 -6.43 -75.04 15.55
CA LEU A 169 -5.79 -74.15 14.58
C LEU A 169 -6.82 -73.29 13.84
N SER A 170 -7.95 -73.89 13.43
CA SER A 170 -9.06 -73.17 12.77
C SER A 170 -9.60 -72.05 13.65
N ASN A 171 -9.89 -72.34 14.93
CA ASN A 171 -10.38 -71.33 15.88
C ASN A 171 -9.35 -70.20 16.10
N THR A 172 -8.07 -70.55 16.14
CA THR A 172 -6.98 -69.57 16.27
C THR A 172 -6.90 -68.66 15.04
N LEU A 173 -6.99 -69.25 13.84
CA LEU A 173 -6.97 -68.52 12.59
C LEU A 173 -8.18 -67.57 12.47
N GLU A 174 -9.37 -68.05 12.82
CA GLU A 174 -10.59 -67.24 12.82
C GLU A 174 -10.49 -66.05 13.79
N THR A 175 -10.01 -66.29 15.01
CA THR A 175 -9.79 -65.22 16.00
C THR A 175 -8.79 -64.18 15.50
N LYS A 176 -7.71 -64.61 14.83
CA LYS A 176 -6.71 -63.69 14.26
C LYS A 176 -7.28 -62.89 13.09
N ASN A 177 -8.07 -63.51 12.22
CA ASN A 177 -8.75 -62.84 11.12
C ASN A 177 -9.75 -61.79 11.62
N LEU A 178 -10.50 -62.08 12.68
CA LEU A 178 -11.41 -61.10 13.30
C LEU A 178 -10.65 -59.88 13.81
N ARG A 179 -9.54 -60.09 14.53
CA ARG A 179 -8.69 -58.99 15.03
C ARG A 179 -8.07 -58.16 13.89
N LEU A 180 -7.68 -58.81 12.78
CA LEU A 180 -7.17 -58.09 11.61
C LEU A 180 -8.24 -57.17 11.02
N LYS A 181 -9.47 -57.67 10.87
CA LYS A 181 -10.60 -56.88 10.37
C LYS A 181 -10.95 -55.71 11.30
N GLU A 182 -10.90 -55.90 12.62
CA GLU A 182 -11.09 -54.82 13.58
C GLU A 182 -10.03 -53.72 13.45
N MET A 183 -8.76 -54.10 13.26
CA MET A 183 -7.66 -53.15 13.06
C MET A 183 -7.78 -52.40 11.75
N GLU A 184 -8.18 -53.08 10.67
CA GLU A 184 -8.45 -52.46 9.37
C GLU A 184 -9.58 -51.42 9.46
N ASN A 185 -10.68 -51.74 10.14
CA ASN A 185 -11.77 -50.80 10.37
C ASN A 185 -11.31 -49.55 11.14
N LYS A 186 -10.57 -49.74 12.25
CA LYS A 186 -10.01 -48.63 13.03
C LYS A 186 -9.06 -47.76 12.22
N TYR A 187 -8.22 -48.39 11.39
CA TYR A 187 -7.32 -47.67 10.50
C TYR A 187 -8.12 -46.80 9.50
N ASN A 188 -9.17 -47.35 8.90
CA ASN A 188 -10.01 -46.63 7.95
C ASN A 188 -10.74 -45.46 8.62
N GLU A 189 -11.28 -45.64 9.83
CA GLU A 189 -11.92 -44.56 10.62
C GLU A 189 -10.93 -43.42 10.92
N VAL A 190 -9.72 -43.76 11.38
CA VAL A 190 -8.68 -42.77 11.68
C VAL A 190 -8.23 -42.07 10.40
N SER A 191 -8.05 -42.80 9.29
CA SER A 191 -7.69 -42.22 8.01
C SER A 191 -8.74 -41.23 7.49
N GLN A 192 -10.03 -41.58 7.59
CA GLN A 192 -11.12 -40.69 7.21
C GLN A 192 -11.17 -39.42 8.08
N SER A 193 -11.08 -39.57 9.40
CA SER A 193 -11.08 -38.41 10.31
C SER A 193 -9.89 -37.47 10.07
N ILE A 194 -8.69 -38.01 9.77
CA ILE A 194 -7.53 -37.19 9.37
C ILE A 194 -7.81 -36.46 8.06
N SER A 195 -8.37 -37.13 7.05
CA SER A 195 -8.72 -36.50 5.77
C SER A 195 -9.68 -35.32 5.96
N THR A 196 -10.74 -35.51 6.76
CA THR A 196 -11.70 -34.44 7.07
C THR A 196 -11.05 -33.27 7.81
N LEU A 197 -10.17 -33.53 8.78
CA LEU A 197 -9.43 -32.47 9.48
C LEU A 197 -8.49 -31.69 8.55
N MET A 198 -7.87 -32.37 7.59
CA MET A 198 -7.04 -31.71 6.58
C MET A 198 -7.87 -30.78 5.70
N GLU A 199 -9.05 -31.23 5.23
CA GLU A 199 -9.96 -30.41 4.44
C GLU A 199 -10.43 -29.17 5.22
N GLN A 200 -10.84 -29.33 6.48
CA GLN A 200 -11.23 -28.22 7.35
C GLN A 200 -10.09 -27.22 7.57
N LYS A 201 -8.86 -27.72 7.77
CA LYS A 201 -7.67 -26.87 7.90
C LYS A 201 -7.44 -26.06 6.61
N ASP A 202 -7.54 -26.69 5.45
CA ASP A 202 -7.34 -26.02 4.16
C ASP A 202 -8.42 -24.97 3.89
N GLU A 203 -9.68 -25.24 4.26
CA GLU A 203 -10.78 -24.27 4.21
C GLU A 203 -10.50 -23.05 5.10
N MET A 204 -10.08 -23.27 6.35
CA MET A 204 -9.71 -22.17 7.26
C MET A 204 -8.57 -21.32 6.71
N ILE A 205 -7.54 -21.95 6.13
CA ILE A 205 -6.41 -21.24 5.52
C ILE A 205 -6.88 -20.41 4.34
N LYS A 206 -7.74 -20.94 3.48
CA LYS A 206 -8.33 -20.20 2.35
C LYS A 206 -9.12 -18.99 2.84
N ALA A 207 -10.03 -19.17 3.80
CA ALA A 207 -10.83 -18.09 4.36
C ALA A 207 -9.96 -16.98 4.98
N TYR A 208 -8.96 -17.35 5.78
CA TYR A 208 -8.01 -16.41 6.38
C TYR A 208 -7.24 -15.61 5.31
N ASN A 209 -6.74 -16.29 4.27
CA ASN A 209 -6.00 -15.64 3.19
C ASN A 209 -6.89 -14.67 2.38
N GLU A 210 -8.14 -15.04 2.13
CA GLU A 210 -9.12 -14.18 1.46
C GLU A 210 -9.45 -12.93 2.28
N GLU A 211 -9.67 -13.09 3.59
CA GLU A 211 -9.92 -11.97 4.50
C GLU A 211 -8.70 -11.04 4.58
N SER A 212 -7.50 -11.60 4.72
CA SER A 212 -6.25 -10.83 4.71
C SER A 212 -6.08 -10.02 3.43
N LYS A 213 -6.34 -10.64 2.27
CA LYS A 213 -6.29 -9.96 0.96
C LYS A 213 -7.33 -8.84 0.87
N LYS A 214 -8.56 -9.08 1.34
CA LYS A 214 -9.62 -8.07 1.36
C LYS A 214 -9.24 -6.89 2.27
N MET A 215 -8.69 -7.16 3.45
CA MET A 215 -8.23 -6.12 4.39
C MET A 215 -7.10 -5.28 3.78
N GLN A 216 -6.11 -5.92 3.15
CA GLN A 216 -5.03 -5.22 2.46
C GLN A 216 -5.54 -4.36 1.31
N GLN A 217 -6.45 -4.89 0.49
CA GLN A 217 -7.05 -4.15 -0.63
C GLN A 217 -7.83 -2.93 -0.12
N ASN A 218 -8.66 -3.10 0.92
CA ASN A 218 -9.41 -2.00 1.52
C ASN A 218 -8.48 -0.90 2.07
N ALA A 219 -7.40 -1.28 2.75
CA ALA A 219 -6.42 -0.32 3.24
C ALA A 219 -5.73 0.42 2.08
N HIS A 220 -5.31 -0.31 1.04
CA HIS A 220 -4.70 0.26 -0.15
C HIS A 220 -5.64 1.25 -0.87
N ASP A 221 -6.91 0.89 -1.03
CA ASP A 221 -7.92 1.75 -1.66
C ASP A 221 -8.23 3.00 -0.83
N HIS A 222 -8.27 2.86 0.50
CA HIS A 222 -8.42 3.99 1.41
C HIS A 222 -7.24 4.98 1.30
N PHE A 223 -6.01 4.47 1.33
CA PHE A 223 -4.82 5.31 1.16
C PHE A 223 -4.77 5.95 -0.21
N LYS A 224 -5.10 5.21 -1.28
CA LYS A 224 -5.18 5.75 -2.64
C LYS A 224 -6.17 6.93 -2.72
N LYS A 225 -7.33 6.82 -2.06
CA LYS A 225 -8.32 7.90 -2.00
C LYS A 225 -7.76 9.13 -1.25
N ILE A 226 -7.11 8.92 -0.11
CA ILE A 226 -6.47 10.00 0.67
C ILE A 226 -5.39 10.70 -0.17
N SER A 227 -4.52 9.94 -0.84
CA SER A 227 -3.46 10.50 -1.68
C SER A 227 -4.02 11.34 -2.83
N LEU A 228 -5.06 10.86 -3.51
CA LEU A 228 -5.73 11.62 -4.58
C LEU A 228 -6.34 12.93 -4.06
N GLU A 229 -6.93 12.92 -2.88
CA GLU A 229 -7.51 14.13 -2.29
C GLU A 229 -6.42 15.13 -1.88
N HIS A 230 -5.31 14.66 -1.30
CA HIS A 230 -4.16 15.50 -1.01
C HIS A 230 -3.58 16.15 -2.27
N GLU A 231 -3.49 15.41 -3.37
CA GLU A 231 -3.01 15.95 -4.66
C GLU A 231 -3.94 17.05 -5.18
N ARG A 232 -5.26 16.86 -5.11
CA ARG A 232 -6.25 17.89 -5.47
C ARG A 232 -6.11 19.16 -4.61
N ILE A 233 -5.98 18.98 -3.30
CA ILE A 233 -5.82 20.10 -2.37
C ILE A 233 -4.51 20.85 -2.64
N ALA A 234 -3.42 20.11 -2.86
CA ALA A 234 -2.13 20.70 -3.20
C ALA A 234 -2.21 21.51 -4.50
N GLN A 235 -2.87 20.98 -5.53
CA GLN A 235 -3.09 21.69 -6.79
C GLN A 235 -3.90 22.98 -6.57
N HIS A 236 -4.99 22.91 -5.80
CA HIS A 236 -5.78 24.08 -5.45
C HIS A 236 -4.96 25.17 -4.72
N PHE A 237 -4.10 24.77 -3.77
CA PHE A 237 -3.20 25.72 -3.11
C PHE A 237 -2.18 26.36 -4.06
N CYS A 238 -1.61 25.58 -4.99
CA CYS A 238 -0.72 26.10 -6.03
C CYS A 238 -1.44 27.14 -6.90
N ASP A 239 -2.67 26.85 -7.32
CA ASP A 239 -3.46 27.78 -8.13
C ASP A 239 -3.80 29.04 -7.34
N LYS A 240 -4.18 28.91 -6.07
CA LYS A 240 -4.46 30.07 -5.21
C LYS A 240 -3.24 30.94 -4.94
N LYS A 241 -2.08 30.31 -4.74
CA LYS A 241 -0.80 31.02 -4.59
C LYS A 241 -0.51 31.86 -5.84
N ARG A 242 -0.69 31.28 -7.04
CA ARG A 242 -0.48 31.99 -8.31
C ARG A 242 -1.43 33.19 -8.47
N GLU A 243 -2.70 33.05 -8.08
CA GLU A 243 -3.67 34.16 -8.09
C GLU A 243 -3.23 35.30 -7.15
N LEU A 244 -2.75 34.97 -5.95
CA LEU A 244 -2.28 35.96 -4.99
C LEU A 244 -1.02 36.68 -5.48
N GLU A 245 -0.06 35.95 -6.05
CA GLU A 245 1.15 36.54 -6.67
C GLU A 245 0.79 37.50 -7.82
N GLN A 246 -0.26 37.21 -8.59
CA GLN A 246 -0.75 38.13 -9.62
C GLN A 246 -1.37 39.40 -9.01
N ARG A 247 -2.23 39.25 -7.99
CA ARG A 247 -2.82 40.41 -7.30
C ARG A 247 -1.78 41.30 -6.63
N GLU A 248 -0.74 40.70 -6.05
CA GLU A 248 0.37 41.45 -5.47
C GLU A 248 1.05 42.33 -6.52
N LYS A 249 1.32 41.80 -7.71
CA LYS A 249 1.88 42.56 -8.84
C LYS A 249 0.95 43.69 -9.28
N GLU A 250 -0.36 43.44 -9.37
CA GLU A 250 -1.34 44.47 -9.73
C GLU A 250 -1.43 45.59 -8.69
N LEU A 251 -1.40 45.24 -7.40
CA LEU A 251 -1.41 46.22 -6.31
C LEU A 251 -0.15 47.08 -6.33
N PHE A 252 1.01 46.47 -6.51
CA PHE A 252 2.28 47.20 -6.63
C PHE A 252 2.24 48.22 -7.79
N GLN A 253 1.69 47.82 -8.95
CA GLN A 253 1.51 48.73 -10.07
C GLN A 253 0.54 49.88 -9.76
N ARG A 254 -0.60 49.58 -9.11
CA ARG A 254 -1.57 50.62 -8.70
C ARG A 254 -0.98 51.58 -7.68
N GLU A 255 -0.20 51.09 -6.73
CA GLU A 255 0.45 51.93 -5.72
C GLU A 255 1.44 52.89 -6.37
N ALA A 256 2.29 52.40 -7.29
CA ALA A 256 3.21 53.24 -8.06
C ALA A 256 2.47 54.31 -8.88
N GLN A 257 1.34 53.95 -9.51
CA GLN A 257 0.50 54.90 -10.25
C GLN A 257 -0.12 55.96 -9.33
N ASN A 258 -0.64 55.56 -8.17
CA ASN A 258 -1.21 56.48 -7.19
C ASN A 258 -0.15 57.42 -6.61
N GLU A 259 1.05 56.94 -6.33
CA GLU A 259 2.16 57.77 -5.85
C GLU A 259 2.56 58.81 -6.91
N ALA A 260 2.65 58.40 -8.18
CA ALA A 260 2.92 59.32 -9.29
C ALA A 260 1.81 60.37 -9.47
N ALA A 261 0.54 59.95 -9.41
CA ALA A 261 -0.60 60.87 -9.47
C ALA A 261 -0.58 61.87 -8.31
N THR A 262 -0.24 61.43 -7.10
CA THR A 262 -0.11 62.29 -5.92
C THR A 262 0.99 63.33 -6.11
N LYS A 263 2.16 62.93 -6.64
CA LYS A 263 3.26 63.86 -6.96
C LYS A 263 2.84 64.89 -8.01
N ASN A 264 2.13 64.48 -9.05
CA ASN A 264 1.61 65.39 -10.07
C ASN A 264 0.61 66.39 -9.48
N LEU A 265 -0.35 65.93 -8.68
CA LEU A 265 -1.31 66.81 -8.02
C LEU A 265 -0.63 67.80 -7.06
N GLN A 266 0.41 67.38 -6.35
CA GLN A 266 1.22 68.27 -5.51
C GLN A 266 1.94 69.33 -6.34
N HIS A 267 2.51 68.95 -7.48
CA HIS A 267 3.14 69.88 -8.42
C HIS A 267 2.13 70.89 -8.98
N ASP A 268 0.98 70.41 -9.46
CA ASP A 268 -0.10 71.26 -9.99
C ASP A 268 -0.61 72.24 -8.92
N LYS A 269 -0.76 71.78 -7.68
CA LYS A 269 -1.15 72.64 -6.55
C LYS A 269 -0.13 73.76 -6.33
N MET A 270 1.18 73.43 -6.32
CA MET A 270 2.24 74.44 -6.17
C MET A 270 2.25 75.44 -7.34
N MET A 271 2.06 74.96 -8.57
CA MET A 271 1.99 75.83 -9.76
C MET A 271 0.77 76.75 -9.71
N ASN A 272 -0.40 76.24 -9.32
CA ASN A 272 -1.61 77.03 -9.14
C ASN A 272 -1.46 78.07 -8.01
N GLU A 273 -0.85 77.70 -6.89
CA GLU A 273 -0.54 78.64 -5.81
C GLU A 273 0.40 79.76 -6.27
N ARG A 274 1.43 79.43 -7.07
CA ARG A 274 2.34 80.41 -7.67
C ARG A 274 1.62 81.34 -8.65
N ALA A 275 0.78 80.79 -9.52
CA ALA A 275 -0.02 81.57 -10.46
C ALA A 275 -0.99 82.50 -9.72
N ALA A 276 -1.68 82.02 -8.67
CA ALA A 276 -2.56 82.84 -7.84
C ALA A 276 -1.81 83.95 -7.09
N PHE A 277 -0.57 83.68 -6.65
CA PHE A 277 0.28 84.69 -6.02
C PHE A 277 0.72 85.78 -7.01
N GLU A 278 1.15 85.41 -8.21
CA GLU A 278 1.49 86.39 -9.25
C GLU A 278 0.27 87.20 -9.70
N GLN A 279 -0.91 86.57 -9.80
CA GLN A 279 -2.16 87.29 -10.09
C GLN A 279 -2.45 88.34 -9.00
N LYS A 280 -2.36 87.99 -7.71
CA LYS A 280 -2.53 88.96 -6.61
C LYS A 280 -1.56 90.13 -6.71
N LYS A 281 -0.31 89.87 -7.07
CA LYS A 281 0.71 90.91 -7.24
C LYS A 281 0.39 91.83 -8.42
N MET A 282 -0.13 91.27 -9.51
CA MET A 282 -0.62 92.05 -10.66
C MET A 282 -1.85 92.89 -10.28
N ASP A 283 -2.80 92.31 -9.56
CA ASP A 283 -3.98 93.02 -9.05
C ASP A 283 -3.59 94.15 -8.09
N GLU A 284 -2.60 93.93 -7.21
CA GLU A 284 -2.07 94.97 -6.31
C GLU A 284 -1.39 96.11 -7.08
N ARG A 285 -0.62 95.79 -8.13
CA ARG A 285 -0.03 96.80 -9.03
C ARG A 285 -1.11 97.59 -9.77
N MET A 286 -2.13 96.91 -10.27
CA MET A 286 -3.27 97.53 -10.95
C MET A 286 -4.05 98.46 -10.00
N LEU A 287 -4.24 98.05 -8.74
CA LEU A 287 -4.86 98.88 -7.72
C LEU A 287 -4.05 100.14 -7.42
N LYS A 288 -2.73 100.03 -7.25
CA LYS A 288 -1.83 101.19 -7.05
C LYS A 288 -1.87 102.15 -8.24
N LEU A 289 -1.93 101.62 -9.46
CA LEU A 289 -2.07 102.43 -10.68
C LEU A 289 -3.42 103.15 -10.72
N ALA A 290 -4.51 102.47 -10.39
CA ALA A 290 -5.85 103.06 -10.31
C ALA A 290 -5.92 104.16 -9.25
N GLU A 291 -5.32 103.96 -8.08
CA GLU A 291 -5.21 105.00 -7.04
C GLU A 291 -4.39 106.21 -7.51
N ALA A 292 -3.27 106.00 -8.20
CA ALA A 292 -2.46 107.07 -8.75
C ALA A 292 -3.24 107.90 -9.78
N GLN A 293 -3.95 107.24 -10.69
CA GLN A 293 -4.85 107.93 -11.63
C GLN A 293 -5.94 108.73 -10.92
N LYS A 294 -6.53 108.18 -9.84
CA LYS A 294 -7.52 108.90 -9.04
C LYS A 294 -6.93 110.16 -8.40
N ARG A 295 -5.73 110.09 -7.82
CA ARG A 295 -5.04 111.25 -7.22
C ARG A 295 -4.74 112.34 -8.25
N GLU A 296 -4.26 111.96 -9.44
CA GLU A 296 -4.01 112.92 -10.51
C GLU A 296 -5.31 113.55 -11.02
N LYS A 297 -6.38 112.75 -11.19
CA LYS A 297 -7.71 113.28 -11.52
C LYS A 297 -8.20 114.28 -10.47
N GLU A 298 -8.05 113.99 -9.18
CA GLU A 298 -8.40 114.91 -8.09
C GLU A 298 -7.57 116.19 -8.09
N LYS A 299 -6.27 116.13 -8.41
CA LYS A 299 -5.43 117.34 -8.57
C LYS A 299 -5.93 118.21 -9.71
N LEU A 300 -6.25 117.60 -10.86
CA LEU A 300 -6.82 118.32 -12.00
C LEU A 300 -8.16 118.96 -11.65
N HIS A 301 -9.05 118.25 -10.93
CA HIS A 301 -10.33 118.82 -10.48
C HIS A 301 -10.12 120.00 -9.52
N ARG A 302 -9.16 119.94 -8.59
CA ARG A 302 -8.82 121.09 -7.72
C ARG A 302 -8.35 122.29 -8.53
N LYS A 303 -7.55 122.06 -9.58
CA LYS A 303 -7.02 123.13 -10.43
C LYS A 303 -8.13 123.81 -11.24
N ILE A 304 -9.11 123.04 -11.72
CA ILE A 304 -10.29 123.57 -12.41
C ILE A 304 -11.08 124.52 -11.50
N ILE A 305 -11.36 124.12 -10.26
CA ILE A 305 -12.11 124.95 -9.30
C ILE A 305 -11.38 126.28 -9.01
N GLU A 306 -10.05 126.24 -8.93
CA GLU A 306 -9.26 127.46 -8.68
C GLU A 306 -9.25 128.40 -9.90
N LEU A 307 -9.18 127.85 -11.11
CA LEU A 307 -9.29 128.62 -12.35
C LEU A 307 -10.70 129.20 -12.54
N GLU A 308 -11.75 128.47 -12.16
CA GLU A 308 -13.13 128.98 -12.15
C GLU A 308 -13.26 130.21 -11.25
N LYS A 309 -12.67 130.19 -10.04
CA LYS A 309 -12.66 131.36 -9.15
C LYS A 309 -11.91 132.56 -9.73
N GLN A 310 -10.78 132.33 -10.40
CA GLN A 310 -10.02 133.40 -11.05
C GLN A 310 -10.80 134.04 -12.21
N LEU A 311 -11.57 133.23 -12.95
CA LEU A 311 -12.44 133.73 -14.01
C LEU A 311 -13.56 134.60 -13.46
N ASP A 312 -14.20 134.19 -12.36
CA ASP A 312 -15.25 134.98 -11.70
C ASP A 312 -14.71 136.34 -11.23
N THR A 313 -13.49 136.39 -10.68
CA THR A 313 -12.86 137.66 -10.28
C THR A 313 -12.55 138.57 -11.46
N LYS A 314 -12.16 138.01 -12.61
CA LYS A 314 -11.95 138.79 -13.84
C LYS A 314 -13.25 139.43 -14.31
N GLN A 315 -14.34 138.67 -14.36
CA GLN A 315 -15.63 139.18 -14.83
C GLN A 315 -16.17 140.30 -13.93
N ALA A 316 -15.93 140.22 -12.62
CA ALA A 316 -16.30 141.29 -11.69
C ALA A 316 -15.54 142.61 -11.98
N LEU A 317 -14.23 142.52 -12.22
CA LEU A 317 -13.41 143.69 -12.59
C LEU A 317 -13.83 144.30 -13.94
N GLU A 318 -14.21 143.48 -14.91
CA GLU A 318 -14.65 143.91 -16.24
C GLU A 318 -15.96 144.73 -16.17
N LEU A 319 -16.90 144.31 -15.31
CA LEU A 319 -18.14 145.05 -15.04
C LEU A 319 -17.87 146.39 -14.32
N GLU A 320 -16.89 146.44 -13.44
CA GLU A 320 -16.52 147.64 -12.69
C GLU A 320 -15.91 148.71 -13.63
N ILE A 321 -15.04 148.31 -14.55
CA ILE A 321 -14.46 149.19 -15.59
C ILE A 321 -15.55 149.75 -16.53
N GLN A 322 -16.54 148.94 -16.93
CA GLN A 322 -17.67 149.44 -17.72
C GLN A 322 -18.52 150.44 -16.93
N GLY A 323 -18.74 150.21 -15.64
CA GLY A 323 -19.43 151.15 -14.76
C GLY A 323 -18.71 152.50 -14.66
N LEU A 324 -17.39 152.47 -14.47
CA LEU A 324 -16.55 153.67 -14.39
C LEU A 324 -16.49 154.43 -15.73
N ARG A 325 -16.39 153.74 -16.87
CA ARG A 325 -16.47 154.36 -18.21
C ARG A 325 -17.82 155.05 -18.44
N GLY A 326 -18.92 154.44 -18.01
CA GLY A 326 -20.25 155.04 -18.09
C GLY A 326 -20.36 156.32 -17.27
N ALA A 327 -19.85 156.33 -16.03
CA ALA A 327 -19.88 157.52 -15.16
C ALA A 327 -19.06 158.69 -15.73
N LEU A 328 -17.91 158.41 -16.36
CA LEU A 328 -17.05 159.40 -17.01
C LEU A 328 -17.73 160.06 -18.23
N GLN A 329 -18.49 159.28 -19.01
CA GLN A 329 -19.19 159.75 -20.20
C GLN A 329 -20.41 160.63 -19.87
N VAL A 330 -21.10 160.38 -18.75
CA VAL A 330 -22.21 161.24 -18.30
C VAL A 330 -21.71 162.60 -17.80
N MET A 331 -20.56 162.66 -17.14
CA MET A 331 -19.98 163.92 -16.66
C MET A 331 -19.42 164.81 -17.79
N GLN A 332 -18.99 164.25 -18.93
CA GLN A 332 -18.50 165.05 -20.07
C GLN A 332 -19.60 165.81 -20.83
N HIS A 333 -20.88 165.52 -20.60
CA HIS A 333 -21.99 166.12 -21.35
C HIS A 333 -22.74 167.26 -20.64
N MET A 334 -22.28 167.70 -19.47
CA MET A 334 -22.92 168.79 -18.71
C MET A 334 -21.95 169.96 -18.52
N GLU A 335 -21.72 170.74 -19.58
CA GLU A 335 -20.98 172.00 -19.54
C GLU A 335 -21.95 173.18 -19.64
N ARG A 336 -22.07 174.00 -18.57
CA ARG A 336 -22.05 175.47 -18.58
C ARG A 336 -22.28 176.01 -17.15
N ASP A 337 -21.47 177.01 -16.80
CA ASP A 337 -21.48 177.83 -15.57
C ASP A 337 -20.76 177.25 -14.33
N GLY A 338 -19.45 177.53 -14.32
CA GLY A 338 -18.58 177.75 -13.16
C GLY A 338 -18.89 177.09 -11.83
N ASP A 339 -18.32 175.91 -11.60
CA ASP A 339 -17.95 175.45 -10.25
C ASP A 339 -16.65 174.61 -10.28
N ALA A 340 -15.73 174.92 -9.37
CA ALA A 340 -14.39 174.32 -9.28
C ALA A 340 -14.39 172.91 -8.66
N GLU A 341 -15.55 172.43 -8.17
CA GLU A 341 -15.67 171.10 -7.56
C GLU A 341 -15.84 169.96 -8.60
N GLY A 342 -16.49 170.24 -9.74
CA GLY A 342 -16.72 169.25 -10.81
C GLY A 342 -15.44 168.76 -11.48
N LYS A 343 -14.43 169.64 -11.61
CA LYS A 343 -13.17 169.30 -12.28
C LYS A 343 -12.31 168.33 -11.46
N ARG A 344 -12.28 168.46 -10.12
CA ARG A 344 -11.54 167.54 -9.25
C ARG A 344 -12.12 166.14 -9.23
N LYS A 345 -13.45 166.01 -9.32
CA LYS A 345 -14.12 164.69 -9.38
C LYS A 345 -13.90 164.00 -10.72
N MET A 346 -13.83 164.76 -11.81
CA MET A 346 -13.48 164.21 -13.13
C MET A 346 -12.04 163.67 -13.17
N GLU A 347 -11.06 164.41 -12.61
CA GLU A 347 -9.67 163.95 -12.55
C GLU A 347 -9.47 162.74 -11.63
N ALA A 348 -10.20 162.64 -10.52
CA ALA A 348 -10.12 161.47 -9.62
C ALA A 348 -10.65 160.18 -10.28
N ILE A 349 -11.80 160.26 -10.98
CA ILE A 349 -12.39 159.11 -11.68
C ILE A 349 -11.53 158.69 -12.88
N GLN A 350 -10.83 159.63 -13.52
CA GLN A 350 -9.91 159.32 -14.60
C GLN A 350 -8.64 158.61 -14.10
N GLY A 351 -8.16 158.92 -12.91
CA GLY A 351 -7.05 158.21 -12.26
C GLY A 351 -7.39 156.75 -11.88
N GLU A 352 -8.54 156.52 -11.25
CA GLU A 352 -8.99 155.16 -10.88
C GLU A 352 -9.25 154.28 -12.12
N LEU A 353 -9.78 154.87 -13.20
CA LEU A 353 -10.00 154.14 -14.45
C LEU A 353 -8.67 153.66 -15.07
N GLN A 354 -7.64 154.50 -15.02
CA GLN A 354 -6.34 154.17 -15.60
C GLN A 354 -5.61 153.06 -14.82
N GLU A 355 -5.70 153.07 -13.48
CA GLU A 355 -5.14 152.01 -12.63
C GLU A 355 -5.85 150.66 -12.85
N LYS A 356 -7.19 150.67 -13.01
CA LYS A 356 -7.97 149.45 -13.31
C LYS A 356 -7.77 148.92 -14.73
N GLU A 357 -7.53 149.78 -15.70
CA GLU A 357 -7.15 149.37 -17.06
C GLU A 357 -5.75 148.73 -17.11
N GLU A 358 -4.78 149.23 -16.32
CA GLU A 358 -3.47 148.58 -16.15
C GLU A 358 -3.58 147.20 -15.48
N GLU A 359 -4.38 147.06 -14.42
CA GLU A 359 -4.64 145.78 -13.75
C GLU A 359 -5.25 144.73 -14.69
N MET A 360 -6.10 145.17 -15.62
CA MET A 360 -6.68 144.30 -16.67
C MET A 360 -5.62 143.87 -17.69
N GLY A 361 -4.71 144.79 -18.07
CA GLY A 361 -3.60 144.51 -18.98
C GLY A 361 -2.65 143.44 -18.43
N ASP A 362 -2.27 143.55 -17.15
CA ASP A 362 -1.41 142.55 -16.49
C ASP A 362 -2.07 141.16 -16.42
N LEU A 363 -3.39 141.11 -16.25
CA LEU A 363 -4.19 139.88 -16.26
C LEU A 363 -4.27 139.23 -17.66
N GLU A 364 -4.33 140.03 -18.72
CA GLU A 364 -4.32 139.53 -20.10
C GLU A 364 -2.95 138.95 -20.49
N ASP A 365 -1.86 139.61 -20.10
CA ASP A 365 -0.50 139.12 -20.32
C ASP A 365 -0.25 137.79 -19.57
N LEU A 366 -0.74 137.67 -18.34
CA LEU A 366 -0.67 136.41 -17.58
C LEU A 366 -1.47 135.29 -18.26
N ASN A 367 -2.64 135.59 -18.81
CA ASN A 367 -3.47 134.62 -19.52
C ASN A 367 -2.76 134.12 -20.79
N GLN A 368 -2.11 135.02 -21.54
CA GLN A 368 -1.34 134.65 -22.73
C GLN A 368 -0.12 133.77 -22.38
N ALA A 369 0.55 134.03 -21.26
CA ALA A 369 1.64 133.20 -20.76
C ALA A 369 1.18 131.78 -20.35
N LEU A 370 0.00 131.66 -19.73
CA LEU A 370 -0.59 130.37 -19.35
C LEU A 370 -0.95 129.51 -20.56
N ILE A 371 -1.53 130.10 -21.62
CA ILE A 371 -1.85 129.37 -22.87
C ILE A 371 -0.58 128.75 -23.49
N ILE A 372 0.55 129.48 -23.46
CA ILE A 372 1.83 128.97 -23.98
C ILE A 372 2.35 127.80 -23.12
N LYS A 373 2.19 127.88 -21.79
CA LYS A 373 2.67 126.83 -20.87
C LYS A 373 1.84 125.54 -20.98
N GLU A 374 0.52 125.65 -21.11
CA GLU A 374 -0.38 124.51 -21.31
C GLU A 374 -0.08 123.76 -22.62
N ARG A 375 0.16 124.49 -23.73
CA ARG A 375 0.51 123.84 -25.01
C ARG A 375 1.80 123.03 -24.91
N LYS A 376 2.85 123.57 -24.27
CA LYS A 376 4.11 122.83 -24.06
C LYS A 376 3.92 121.58 -23.20
N SER A 377 3.16 121.68 -22.11
CA SER A 377 2.94 120.52 -21.23
C SER A 377 2.09 119.44 -21.91
N ASN A 378 1.13 119.82 -22.76
CA ASN A 378 0.33 118.86 -23.50
C ASN A 378 1.12 118.13 -24.61
N ASP A 379 2.09 118.81 -25.24
CA ASP A 379 3.00 118.19 -26.21
C ASP A 379 3.91 117.14 -25.53
N GLU A 380 4.46 117.45 -24.35
CA GLU A 380 5.25 116.50 -23.54
C GLU A 380 4.43 115.26 -23.15
N LEU A 381 3.14 115.46 -22.83
CA LEU A 381 2.24 114.37 -22.45
C LEU A 381 1.85 113.50 -23.66
N GLN A 382 1.70 114.09 -24.84
CA GLN A 382 1.48 113.33 -26.07
C GLN A 382 2.70 112.49 -26.47
N ASP A 383 3.92 113.02 -26.32
CA ASP A 383 5.13 112.26 -26.64
C ASP A 383 5.38 111.11 -25.64
N ALA A 384 5.16 111.33 -24.34
CA ALA A 384 5.18 110.24 -23.36
C ALA A 384 4.14 109.14 -23.66
N ARG A 385 2.99 109.50 -24.26
CA ARG A 385 1.96 108.54 -24.65
C ARG A 385 2.34 107.74 -25.91
N LYS A 386 3.06 108.34 -26.87
CA LYS A 386 3.61 107.62 -28.04
C LYS A 386 4.69 106.63 -27.62
N GLU A 387 5.57 107.01 -26.71
CA GLU A 387 6.61 106.12 -26.14
C GLU A 387 5.99 104.87 -25.50
N LEU A 388 4.91 105.02 -24.72
CA LEU A 388 4.19 103.89 -24.12
C LEU A 388 3.56 102.94 -25.16
N ILE A 389 3.02 103.47 -26.26
CA ILE A 389 2.46 102.65 -27.35
C ILE A 389 3.57 101.89 -28.10
N ILE A 390 4.77 102.48 -28.24
CA ILE A 390 5.93 101.79 -28.81
C ILE A 390 6.39 100.65 -27.90
N ILE A 391 6.42 100.87 -26.57
CA ILE A 391 6.78 99.84 -25.58
C ILE A 391 5.75 98.68 -25.56
N GLU A 392 4.45 98.96 -25.63
CA GLU A 392 3.42 97.91 -25.72
C GLU A 392 3.55 97.07 -27.00
N ASN A 393 3.84 97.69 -28.14
CA ASN A 393 4.05 96.98 -29.40
C ASN A 393 5.36 96.17 -29.41
N LEU A 394 6.43 96.66 -28.78
CA LEU A 394 7.68 95.91 -28.59
C LEU A 394 7.50 94.72 -27.63
N HIS A 395 6.64 94.82 -26.62
CA HIS A 395 6.32 93.71 -25.72
C HIS A 395 5.52 92.62 -26.45
N ALA A 396 4.61 92.99 -27.36
CA ALA A 396 3.90 92.05 -28.24
C ALA A 396 4.83 91.36 -29.26
N SER A 397 5.79 92.08 -29.85
CA SER A 397 6.79 91.50 -30.76
C SER A 397 7.87 90.67 -30.05
N THR A 398 8.25 91.00 -28.82
CA THR A 398 9.23 90.19 -28.03
C THR A 398 8.60 88.87 -27.56
N CYS A 399 7.31 88.86 -27.23
CA CYS A 399 6.57 87.61 -26.96
C CYS A 399 6.38 86.75 -28.22
N LEU A 400 6.21 87.34 -29.40
CA LEU A 400 6.17 86.59 -30.67
C LEU A 400 7.57 86.10 -31.12
N GLY A 401 8.62 86.89 -30.89
CA GLY A 401 10.01 86.52 -31.19
C GLY A 401 10.53 85.35 -30.34
N LEU A 402 10.17 85.27 -29.05
CA LEU A 402 10.51 84.12 -28.20
C LEU A 402 9.75 82.83 -28.59
N LEU A 403 8.53 82.96 -29.12
CA LEU A 403 7.78 81.84 -29.70
C LEU A 403 8.35 81.40 -31.06
N GLU A 404 8.92 82.31 -31.86
CA GLU A 404 9.60 81.97 -33.12
C GLU A 404 11.03 81.46 -32.94
N GLU A 405 11.79 81.93 -31.93
CA GLU A 405 13.09 81.36 -31.57
C GLU A 405 12.97 79.94 -31.00
N GLU A 406 11.96 79.62 -30.17
CA GLU A 406 11.71 78.23 -29.75
C GLU A 406 11.24 77.33 -30.91
N ARG A 407 10.44 77.86 -31.86
CA ARG A 407 10.08 77.14 -33.09
C ARG A 407 11.30 76.91 -34.00
N SER A 408 12.19 77.90 -34.11
CA SER A 408 13.42 77.80 -34.89
C SER A 408 14.41 76.81 -34.27
N PHE A 409 14.63 76.84 -32.95
CA PHE A 409 15.47 75.88 -32.23
C PHE A 409 14.92 74.45 -32.30
N ARG A 410 13.59 74.27 -32.19
CA ARG A 410 12.96 72.96 -32.47
C ARG A 410 13.19 72.54 -33.93
N SER A 411 13.06 73.43 -34.90
CA SER A 411 13.27 73.08 -36.32
C SER A 411 14.72 72.71 -36.68
N VAL A 412 15.72 73.32 -36.01
CA VAL A 412 17.14 73.03 -36.22
C VAL A 412 17.57 71.74 -35.50
N SER A 413 17.01 71.44 -34.32
CA SER A 413 17.28 70.17 -33.63
C SER A 413 16.68 68.97 -34.38
N TYR A 414 15.49 69.11 -34.98
CA TYR A 414 14.92 68.07 -35.85
C TYR A 414 15.66 67.88 -37.19
N ARG A 415 16.49 68.84 -37.63
CA ARG A 415 17.35 68.68 -38.83
C ARG A 415 18.68 67.97 -38.55
N TYR A 416 19.13 67.84 -37.30
CA TYR A 416 20.38 67.14 -36.96
C TYR A 416 20.20 65.70 -36.46
N ILE A 417 18.98 65.20 -36.23
CA ILE A 417 18.72 63.78 -35.90
C ILE A 417 18.31 62.96 -37.14
N TRP A 418 18.23 63.58 -38.32
CA TRP A 418 18.00 62.88 -39.61
C TRP A 418 19.27 62.79 -40.49
N CYS A 419 20.45 62.88 -39.87
CA CYS A 419 21.75 62.65 -40.53
C CYS A 419 22.78 61.90 -39.63
N ALA A 420 22.32 61.02 -38.73
CA ALA A 420 23.17 60.04 -38.04
C ALA A 420 22.52 58.66 -38.05
#